data_AF-A0A6G2XBH6-F1
#
_entry.id   AF-A0A6G2XBH6-F1
#
_cell.length_a   1.000
_cell.length_b   1.000
_cell.length_c   1.000
_cell.angle_alpha   90.00
_cell.angle_beta   90.00
_cell.angle_gamma   90.00
#
_symmetry.space_group_name_H-M   'P 1'
#
loop_
_entity.id
_entity.type
_entity.pdbx_description
1 polymer ?
#
loop_
_entity_poly.entity_id
_entity_poly.type
_entity_poly.pdbx_seq_one_letter_code
_entity_poly.pdbx_strand_id
1 'polypeptide(L)'
;MLLHHFTDAEHWPEILAAGAIRASWQRGASPLTVHLSRDGDPESLPWALRGRRIRILVRVPDAEAHPWQEWAQHHLEPEELWSLAESSSAAAGGLPNQWNGKPEEWFVLERPVPMAEWEKAIDLDTRSSLWVAGRDKGGVER
;
A
#
# COMPACT_ATOMS: atom_id res chain seq x y z
N MET A 1 6.18 -1.41 12.28
CA MET A 1 6.99 -0.95 11.14
C MET A 1 6.36 0.27 10.48
N LEU A 2 7.14 1.00 9.67
CA LEU A 2 6.67 2.10 8.83
C LEU A 2 6.56 1.62 7.38
N LEU A 3 5.42 1.86 6.75
CA LEU A 3 5.13 1.47 5.36
C LEU A 3 4.39 2.59 4.62
N HIS A 4 4.40 2.50 3.30
CA HIS A 4 3.82 3.47 2.39
C HIS A 4 2.62 2.86 1.65
N HIS A 5 1.48 3.54 1.72
CA HIS A 5 0.36 3.32 0.82
C HIS A 5 0.39 4.37 -0.29
N PHE A 6 0.09 3.96 -1.52
CA PHE A 6 0.01 4.85 -2.67
C PHE A 6 -1.39 4.81 -3.26
N THR A 7 -1.95 5.99 -3.54
CA THR A 7 -3.29 6.12 -4.12
C THR A 7 -3.34 7.24 -5.15
N ASP A 8 -4.42 7.27 -5.93
CA ASP A 8 -4.70 8.35 -6.88
C ASP A 8 -5.17 9.59 -6.13
N ALA A 9 -4.94 10.77 -6.70
CA ALA A 9 -5.39 12.04 -6.11
C ALA A 9 -6.92 12.11 -6.03
N GLU A 10 -7.61 11.48 -6.96
CA GLU A 10 -9.06 11.39 -7.07
C GLU A 10 -9.68 10.61 -5.90
N HIS A 11 -8.97 9.63 -5.34
CA HIS A 11 -9.44 8.85 -4.19
C HIS A 11 -9.12 9.51 -2.84
N TRP A 12 -8.25 10.51 -2.80
CA TRP A 12 -7.84 11.14 -1.54
C TRP A 12 -9.00 11.75 -0.74
N PRO A 13 -9.93 12.52 -1.34
CA PRO A 13 -11.07 13.07 -0.59
C PRO A 13 -11.93 11.99 0.08
N GLU A 14 -12.13 10.85 -0.58
CA GLU A 14 -12.88 9.72 -0.02
C GLU A 14 -12.14 9.06 1.13
N ILE A 15 -10.84 8.79 0.96
CA ILE A 15 -9.98 8.19 2.00
C ILE A 15 -9.94 9.10 3.24
N LEU A 16 -9.82 10.41 3.03
CA LEU A 16 -9.82 11.40 4.11
C LEU A 16 -11.18 11.44 4.83
N ALA A 17 -12.29 11.45 4.09
CA ALA A 17 -13.63 11.46 4.67
C ALA A 17 -13.97 10.17 5.43
N ALA A 18 -13.48 9.01 4.95
CA ALA A 18 -13.64 7.73 5.61
C ALA A 18 -12.77 7.60 6.88
N GLY A 19 -11.70 8.40 6.99
CA GLY A 19 -10.75 8.31 8.09
C GLY A 19 -9.99 6.97 8.12
N ALA A 20 -9.90 6.26 6.98
CA ALA A 20 -9.22 4.98 6.87
C ALA A 20 -8.88 4.64 5.41
N ILE A 21 -7.75 3.95 5.21
CA ILE A 21 -7.45 3.25 3.97
C ILE A 21 -8.20 1.93 4.03
N ARG A 22 -9.20 1.75 3.17
CA ARG A 22 -10.02 0.53 3.17
C ARG A 22 -9.29 -0.62 2.50
N ALA A 23 -9.43 -1.82 3.08
CA ALA A 23 -9.08 -3.05 2.38
C ALA A 23 -10.09 -3.25 1.24
N SER A 24 -9.60 -3.29 0.01
CA SER A 24 -10.45 -3.29 -1.20
C SER A 24 -9.99 -4.26 -2.27
N TRP A 25 -8.73 -4.69 -2.23
CA TRP A 25 -8.22 -5.65 -3.18
C TRP A 25 -8.56 -7.06 -2.71
N GLN A 26 -9.18 -7.84 -3.57
CA GLN A 26 -9.49 -9.26 -3.36
C GLN A 26 -9.35 -9.99 -4.68
N ARG A 27 -8.96 -11.26 -4.60
CA ARG A 27 -8.98 -12.17 -5.73
C ARG A 27 -9.58 -13.52 -5.32
N GLY A 28 -10.55 -13.99 -6.10
CA GLY A 28 -11.27 -15.21 -5.78
C GLY A 28 -11.84 -15.17 -4.36
N ALA A 29 -11.47 -16.16 -3.54
CA ALA A 29 -11.89 -16.27 -2.15
C ALA A 29 -10.92 -15.62 -1.14
N SER A 30 -9.89 -14.90 -1.61
CA SER A 30 -8.90 -14.27 -0.73
C SER A 30 -9.56 -13.24 0.20
N PRO A 31 -8.97 -12.99 1.39
CA PRO A 31 -9.32 -11.83 2.19
C PRO A 31 -9.15 -10.52 1.39
N LEU A 32 -9.92 -9.50 1.78
CA LEU A 32 -9.70 -8.12 1.32
C LEU A 32 -8.41 -7.60 1.94
N THR A 33 -7.57 -6.95 1.14
CA THR A 33 -6.29 -6.43 1.62
C THR A 33 -6.04 -4.95 1.28
N VAL A 34 -5.22 -4.31 2.11
CA VAL A 34 -4.52 -3.06 1.82
C VAL A 34 -3.10 -3.41 1.41
N HIS A 35 -2.66 -2.89 0.26
CA HIS A 35 -1.28 -3.06 -0.21
C HIS A 35 -0.41 -1.91 0.24
N LEU A 36 0.79 -2.25 0.71
CA LEU A 36 1.77 -1.35 1.29
C LEU A 36 3.18 -1.67 0.76
N SER A 37 4.04 -0.66 0.77
CA SER A 37 5.44 -0.73 0.36
C SER A 37 6.36 -0.30 1.49
N ARG A 38 7.52 -0.93 1.61
CA ARG A 38 8.61 -0.41 2.45
C ARG A 38 9.41 0.68 1.72
N ASP A 39 9.51 0.61 0.39
CA ASP A 39 10.06 1.67 -0.44
C ASP A 39 9.06 2.83 -0.60
N GLY A 40 9.51 4.04 -0.31
CA GLY A 40 8.72 5.25 -0.46
C GLY A 40 8.79 5.86 -1.86
N ASP A 41 9.63 5.37 -2.76
CA ASP A 41 9.76 5.89 -4.11
C ASP A 41 8.59 5.43 -5.00
N PRO A 42 7.75 6.33 -5.57
CA PRO A 42 6.69 5.93 -6.49
C PRO A 42 7.19 5.20 -7.75
N GLU A 43 8.45 5.38 -8.16
CA GLU A 43 9.02 4.67 -9.30
C GLU A 43 9.34 3.20 -9.00
N SER A 44 9.43 2.86 -7.70
CA SER A 44 9.57 1.48 -7.24
C SER A 44 8.28 0.66 -7.39
N LEU A 45 7.14 1.33 -7.59
CA LEU A 45 5.84 0.69 -7.73
C LEU A 45 5.80 -0.25 -8.95
N PRO A 46 5.02 -1.35 -8.85
CA PRO A 46 4.64 -2.14 -10.01
C PRO A 46 4.06 -1.24 -11.08
N TRP A 47 4.31 -1.55 -12.35
CA TRP A 47 3.93 -0.68 -13.47
C TRP A 47 2.45 -0.29 -13.46
N ALA A 48 1.56 -1.22 -13.05
CA ALA A 48 0.12 -0.97 -12.96
C ALA A 48 -0.28 0.03 -11.85
N LEU A 49 0.63 0.28 -10.92
CA LEU A 49 0.49 1.23 -9.81
C LEU A 49 1.38 2.45 -9.97
N ARG A 50 2.15 2.57 -11.05
CA ARG A 50 2.88 3.81 -11.34
C ARG A 50 1.90 4.94 -11.66
N GLY A 51 2.31 6.17 -11.35
CA GLY A 51 1.49 7.37 -11.52
C GLY A 51 0.58 7.69 -10.33
N ARG A 52 0.57 6.85 -9.28
CA ARG A 52 -0.12 7.14 -8.01
C ARG A 52 0.53 8.36 -7.36
N ARG A 53 -0.25 9.41 -7.15
CA ARG A 53 0.25 10.74 -6.73
C ARG A 53 0.27 10.93 -5.23
N ILE A 54 -0.57 10.23 -4.49
CA ILE A 54 -0.69 10.43 -3.05
C ILE A 54 0.04 9.31 -2.34
N ARG A 55 1.00 9.68 -1.47
CA ARG A 55 1.73 8.75 -0.61
C ARG A 55 1.35 8.98 0.84
N ILE A 56 0.82 7.94 1.48
CA ILE A 56 0.46 7.93 2.89
C ILE A 56 1.47 7.04 3.63
N LEU A 57 2.23 7.61 4.55
CA LEU A 57 3.09 6.89 5.47
C LEU A 57 2.24 6.41 6.65
N VAL A 58 2.30 5.11 6.95
CA VAL A 58 1.54 4.46 8.01
C VAL A 58 2.47 3.70 8.95
N ARG A 59 2.10 3.66 10.23
CA ARG A 59 2.76 2.85 11.27
C ARG A 59 1.84 1.69 11.63
N VAL A 60 2.29 0.49 11.34
CA VAL A 60 1.51 -0.74 11.54
C VAL A 60 2.28 -1.72 12.42
N PRO A 61 1.63 -2.56 13.26
CA PRO A 61 2.30 -3.60 14.02
C PRO A 61 2.96 -4.63 13.10
N ASP A 62 4.17 -5.09 13.45
CA ASP A 62 4.91 -6.02 12.60
C ASP A 62 4.20 -7.35 12.42
N ALA A 63 3.49 -7.81 13.46
CA ALA A 63 2.74 -9.07 13.46
C ALA A 63 1.53 -9.06 12.50
N GLU A 64 1.11 -7.90 12.02
CA GLU A 64 -0.05 -7.74 11.14
C GLU A 64 0.35 -7.51 9.68
N ALA A 65 1.60 -7.09 9.43
CA ALA A 65 2.11 -6.80 8.09
C ALA A 65 2.67 -8.07 7.45
N HIS A 66 1.89 -8.69 6.56
CA HIS A 66 2.30 -9.91 5.89
C HIS A 66 3.16 -9.58 4.65
N PRO A 67 4.37 -10.15 4.50
CA PRO A 67 5.09 -10.08 3.25
C PRO A 67 4.23 -10.62 2.10
N TRP A 68 4.11 -9.88 1.00
CA TRP A 68 3.23 -10.22 -0.11
C TRP A 68 3.43 -11.63 -0.62
N GLN A 69 4.70 -12.04 -0.83
CA GLN A 69 5.00 -13.35 -1.40
C GLN A 69 4.56 -14.51 -0.50
N GLU A 70 4.81 -14.40 0.80
CA GLU A 70 4.39 -15.40 1.79
C GLU A 70 2.87 -15.43 1.90
N TRP A 71 2.24 -14.26 2.04
CA TRP A 71 0.78 -14.14 2.08
C TRP A 71 0.10 -14.75 0.86
N ALA A 72 0.59 -14.41 -0.34
CA ALA A 72 -0.01 -14.82 -1.59
C ALA A 72 0.11 -16.34 -1.83
N GLN A 73 1.18 -16.98 -1.36
CA GLN A 73 1.33 -18.44 -1.40
C GLN A 73 0.31 -19.18 -0.53
N HIS A 74 -0.19 -18.53 0.53
CA HIS A 74 -1.17 -19.12 1.43
C HIS A 74 -2.63 -18.82 1.04
N HIS A 75 -2.87 -17.74 0.29
CA HIS A 75 -4.23 -17.23 0.04
C HIS A 75 -4.66 -17.25 -1.42
N LEU A 76 -3.74 -17.42 -2.37
CA LEU A 76 -4.05 -17.42 -3.79
C LEU A 76 -3.76 -18.77 -4.41
N GLU A 77 -4.63 -19.19 -5.32
CA GLU A 77 -4.39 -20.38 -6.12
C GLU A 77 -3.22 -20.15 -7.10
N PRO A 78 -2.48 -21.21 -7.50
CA PRO A 78 -1.36 -21.06 -8.44
C PRO A 78 -1.72 -20.35 -9.75
N GLU A 79 -2.93 -20.57 -10.28
CA GLU A 79 -3.42 -19.90 -11.49
C GLU A 79 -3.65 -18.39 -11.28
N GLU A 80 -4.10 -17.99 -10.09
CA GLU A 80 -4.29 -16.59 -9.73
C GLU A 80 -2.94 -15.88 -9.60
N LEU A 81 -1.95 -16.54 -9.00
CA LEU A 81 -0.56 -16.06 -8.95
C LEU A 81 0.03 -15.89 -10.35
N TRP A 82 -0.21 -16.84 -11.26
CA TRP A 82 0.25 -16.78 -12.65
C TRP A 82 -0.36 -15.64 -13.45
N SER A 83 -1.63 -15.33 -13.26
CA SER A 83 -2.22 -14.19 -13.98
C SER A 83 -1.77 -12.82 -13.46
N LEU A 84 -1.10 -12.75 -12.29
CA LEU A 84 -0.40 -11.54 -11.85
C LEU A 84 1.01 -11.44 -12.49
N ALA A 85 1.43 -12.47 -13.25
CA ALA A 85 2.76 -12.64 -13.80
C ALA A 85 3.14 -11.74 -14.96
N GLU A 86 2.18 -11.03 -15.54
CA GLU A 86 2.39 -10.42 -16.84
C GLU A 86 3.46 -9.32 -16.77
N SER A 87 4.65 -9.69 -17.25
CA SER A 87 5.84 -8.89 -17.58
C SER A 87 6.83 -8.50 -16.46
N SER A 88 7.33 -9.47 -15.69
CA SER A 88 8.64 -9.35 -15.04
C SER A 88 9.48 -10.63 -15.17
N SER A 89 10.79 -10.49 -15.38
CA SER A 89 11.71 -11.63 -15.44
C SER A 89 11.67 -12.38 -14.10
N ALA A 90 11.69 -13.71 -14.17
CA ALA A 90 11.71 -14.57 -13.00
C ALA A 90 12.93 -14.23 -12.13
N ALA A 91 12.72 -13.49 -11.04
CA ALA A 91 13.73 -13.37 -10.00
C ALA A 91 13.70 -14.66 -9.16
N ALA A 92 14.89 -15.27 -9.05
CA ALA A 92 15.27 -16.44 -8.26
C ALA A 92 14.13 -17.16 -7.47
N GLY A 93 13.55 -18.18 -8.08
CA GLY A 93 12.77 -19.21 -7.37
C GLY A 93 11.30 -18.88 -7.07
N GLY A 94 10.80 -17.69 -7.46
CA GLY A 94 9.38 -17.33 -7.37
C GLY A 94 8.66 -17.40 -8.72
N LEU A 95 7.32 -17.50 -8.70
CA LEU A 95 6.49 -17.31 -9.89
C LEU A 95 6.64 -15.85 -10.37
N PRO A 96 6.82 -15.54 -11.67
CA PRO A 96 6.88 -14.15 -12.12
C PRO A 96 5.59 -13.43 -11.70
N ASN A 97 5.68 -12.22 -11.15
CA ASN A 97 4.61 -11.25 -11.01
C ASN A 97 5.19 -9.86 -10.77
N GLN A 98 4.40 -8.83 -11.06
CA GLN A 98 4.85 -7.43 -11.01
C GLN A 98 5.33 -7.00 -9.61
N TRP A 99 4.97 -7.74 -8.57
CA TRP A 99 5.39 -7.53 -7.18
C TRP A 99 6.69 -8.29 -6.83
N ASN A 100 7.03 -9.34 -7.58
CA ASN A 100 8.19 -10.20 -7.32
C ASN A 100 9.51 -9.67 -7.87
N GLY A 101 9.55 -8.45 -8.41
CA GLY A 101 10.81 -7.76 -8.69
C GLY A 101 11.58 -7.37 -7.42
N LYS A 102 10.86 -7.17 -6.31
CA LYS A 102 11.37 -6.88 -4.96
C LYS A 102 10.37 -7.39 -3.90
N PRO A 103 10.13 -8.70 -3.80
CA PRO A 103 9.05 -9.25 -2.95
C PRO A 103 9.15 -8.85 -1.47
N GLU A 104 10.37 -8.61 -0.98
CA GLU A 104 10.67 -8.15 0.38
C GLU A 104 10.22 -6.72 0.68
N GLU A 105 9.89 -5.93 -0.34
CA GLU A 105 9.43 -4.56 -0.21
C GLU A 105 7.91 -4.44 -0.09
N TRP A 106 7.16 -5.51 -0.41
CA TRP A 106 5.69 -5.47 -0.50
C TRP A 106 5.02 -6.17 0.66
N PHE A 107 4.03 -5.50 1.24
CA PHE A 107 3.29 -5.97 2.37
C PHE A 107 1.79 -5.86 2.12
N VAL A 108 1.03 -6.73 2.75
CA VAL A 108 -0.43 -6.65 2.79
C VAL A 108 -0.94 -6.68 4.22
N LEU A 109 -2.06 -5.99 4.43
CA LEU A 109 -2.86 -6.05 5.65
C LEU A 109 -4.25 -6.54 5.31
N GLU A 110 -4.78 -7.49 6.08
CA GLU A 110 -6.15 -8.02 5.94
C GLU A 110 -7.21 -7.17 6.67
N ARG A 111 -6.87 -5.91 6.97
CA ARG A 111 -7.76 -4.96 7.64
C ARG A 111 -7.59 -3.54 7.09
N PRO A 112 -8.58 -2.67 7.27
CA PRO A 112 -8.40 -1.24 7.02
C PRO A 112 -7.28 -0.63 7.88
N VAL A 113 -6.65 0.43 7.37
CA VAL A 113 -5.66 1.22 8.12
C VAL A 113 -6.31 2.54 8.57
N PRO A 114 -6.72 2.65 9.84
CA PRO A 114 -7.36 3.86 10.35
C PRO A 114 -6.40 5.04 10.35
N MET A 115 -6.93 6.26 10.26
CA MET A 115 -6.16 7.50 10.25
C MET A 115 -5.26 7.67 11.47
N ALA A 116 -5.61 7.06 12.61
CA ALA A 116 -4.78 7.03 13.82
C ALA A 116 -3.43 6.33 13.62
N GLU A 117 -3.32 5.46 12.63
CA GLU A 117 -2.08 4.77 12.24
C GLU A 117 -1.32 5.52 11.14
N TRP A 118 -1.85 6.63 10.63
CA TRP A 118 -1.16 7.44 9.63
C TRP A 118 -0.16 8.38 10.32
N GLU A 119 1.00 8.55 9.70
CA GLU A 119 2.03 9.50 10.15
C GLU A 119 1.99 10.78 9.30
N LYS A 120 1.82 10.61 7.97
CA LYS A 120 1.84 11.71 7.01
C LYS A 120 1.19 11.31 5.69
N ALA A 121 0.48 12.23 5.05
CA ALA A 121 0.10 12.12 3.65
C ALA A 121 0.69 13.28 2.83
N ILE A 122 1.27 12.95 1.67
CA ILE A 122 1.80 13.95 0.73
C ILE A 122 1.25 13.73 -0.67
N ASP A 123 1.10 14.84 -1.38
CA ASP A 123 0.99 14.85 -2.83
C ASP A 123 2.41 14.88 -3.41
N LEU A 124 2.74 13.89 -4.23
CA LEU A 124 4.06 13.70 -4.81
C LEU A 124 4.35 14.66 -5.97
N ASP A 125 3.33 15.12 -6.69
CA ASP A 125 3.49 16.06 -7.80
C ASP A 125 3.86 17.45 -7.25
N THR A 126 3.08 17.92 -6.28
CA THR A 126 3.27 19.25 -5.68
C THR A 126 4.26 19.24 -4.51
N ARG A 127 4.63 18.05 -4.01
CA ARG A 127 5.40 17.83 -2.77
C ARG A 127 4.75 18.44 -1.54
N SER A 128 3.45 18.75 -1.61
CA SER A 128 2.70 19.39 -0.54
C SER A 128 2.29 18.38 0.52
N SER A 129 2.28 18.83 1.78
CA SER A 129 1.72 18.02 2.87
C SER A 129 0.20 18.15 2.86
N LEU A 130 -0.49 17.04 2.60
CA LEU A 130 -1.95 16.98 2.64
C LEU A 130 -2.45 16.74 4.06
N TRP A 131 -1.71 15.96 4.83
CA TRP A 131 -2.05 15.63 6.22
C TRP A 131 -0.80 15.26 7.02
N VAL A 132 -0.80 15.54 8.33
CA VAL A 132 0.27 15.17 9.28
C VAL A 132 -0.35 14.83 10.62
N ALA A 133 0.11 13.74 11.25
CA ALA A 133 -0.34 13.37 12.58
C ALA A 133 -0.14 14.51 13.59
N GLY A 134 -1.14 14.76 14.43
CA GLY A 134 -1.06 15.75 15.50
C GLY A 134 -1.27 17.22 15.10
N ARG A 135 -1.53 17.54 13.82
CA ARG A 135 -1.85 18.92 13.41
C ARG A 135 -3.18 19.45 13.98
N ASP A 136 -4.08 18.58 14.45
CA ASP A 136 -5.31 18.97 15.14
C ASP A 136 -5.11 19.32 16.63
N LYS A 137 -3.87 19.28 17.15
CA LYS A 137 -3.57 19.60 18.57
C LYS A 137 -3.11 21.04 18.83
N GLY A 138 -3.11 21.92 17.83
CA GLY A 138 -2.87 23.36 18.01
C GLY A 138 -3.74 24.12 17.01
N GLY A 139 -4.87 24.68 17.43
CA GLY A 139 -4.85 25.85 18.30
C GLY A 139 -4.84 27.07 17.41
N VAL A 140 -6.01 27.68 17.23
CA VAL A 140 -6.18 29.02 16.69
C VAL A 140 -5.29 29.96 17.50
N GLU A 141 -4.14 30.37 16.96
CA GLU A 141 -3.49 31.59 17.43
C GLU A 141 -4.27 32.77 16.86
N ARG A 142 -4.95 33.48 17.76
CA ARG A 142 -5.51 34.81 17.54
C ARG A 142 -4.43 35.87 17.67
#